data_AF-A0A261AHP0-F1
#
_entry.id   AF-A0A261AHP0-F1
#
_cell.length_a   1.000
_cell.length_b   1.000
_cell.length_c   1.000
_cell.angle_alpha   90.00
_cell.angle_beta   90.00
_cell.angle_gamma   90.00
#
_symmetry.space_group_name_H-M   'P 1'
#
loop_
_entity.id
_entity.type
_entity.pdbx_description
1 polymer ?
#
loop_
_entity_poly.entity_id
_entity_poly.type
_entity_poly.pdbx_seq_one_letter_code
_entity_poly.pdbx_strand_id
1 'polypeptide(L)'
;MKVNAVEKKERERKEEVKEEDVTILFKEVSPELKNPKLRLNFLFIDLVYGYYKVSAGFEWRSHPEFNEARQKRIDDFKGFLASMNHKIHSTFLTMTASNVEDVVTVLRCLKSGILRKITLTIEQESEST
;
A
#
# COMPACT_ATOMS: atom_id res chain seq x y z
N MET A 1 -36.83 14.49 -10.75
CA MET A 1 -36.61 13.32 -9.88
C MET A 1 -35.60 12.34 -10.51
N LYS A 2 -34.28 12.59 -10.42
CA LYS A 2 -33.23 11.61 -10.79
C LYS A 2 -31.91 11.77 -10.00
N VAL A 3 -31.68 12.93 -9.37
CA VAL A 3 -30.43 13.25 -8.64
C VAL A 3 -30.30 12.43 -7.34
N ASN A 4 -31.37 12.29 -6.57
CA ASN A 4 -31.35 11.58 -5.28
C ASN A 4 -31.03 10.07 -5.40
N ALA A 5 -31.30 9.44 -6.56
CA ALA A 5 -31.02 8.02 -6.75
C ALA A 5 -29.54 7.75 -7.09
N VAL A 6 -28.86 8.71 -7.72
CA VAL A 6 -27.43 8.62 -8.05
C VAL A 6 -26.58 8.90 -6.82
N GLU A 7 -26.91 9.93 -6.05
CA GLU A 7 -26.22 10.24 -4.78
C GLU A 7 -26.42 9.14 -3.73
N LYS A 8 -27.59 8.50 -3.69
CA LYS A 8 -27.83 7.35 -2.83
C LYS A 8 -26.98 6.14 -3.26
N LYS A 9 -26.86 5.86 -4.57
CA LYS A 9 -25.99 4.80 -5.08
C LYS A 9 -24.49 5.10 -4.93
N GLU A 10 -24.07 6.37 -4.93
CA GLU A 10 -22.68 6.75 -4.61
C GLU A 10 -22.40 6.73 -3.10
N ARG A 11 -23.40 7.02 -2.25
CA ARG A 11 -23.30 6.81 -0.80
C ARG A 11 -23.27 5.33 -0.44
N GLU A 12 -24.14 4.52 -1.02
CA GLU A 12 -24.17 3.05 -0.82
C GLU A 12 -22.90 2.37 -1.37
N ARG A 13 -22.19 2.97 -2.34
CA ARG A 13 -20.86 2.49 -2.79
C ARG A 13 -19.71 2.97 -1.91
N LYS A 14 -19.94 3.99 -1.08
CA LYS A 14 -19.00 4.51 -0.06
C LYS A 14 -19.28 3.92 1.33
N GLU A 15 -20.44 3.30 1.52
CA GLU A 15 -20.76 2.48 2.68
C GLU A 15 -20.07 1.12 2.54
N GLU A 16 -19.05 0.97 3.38
CA GLU A 16 -18.45 -0.28 3.84
C GLU A 16 -17.71 -1.11 2.80
N VAL A 17 -16.57 -0.57 2.35
CA VAL A 17 -15.38 -1.42 2.36
C VAL A 17 -14.97 -1.51 3.83
N LYS A 18 -15.25 -2.63 4.49
CA LYS A 18 -14.86 -2.85 5.89
C LYS A 18 -13.34 -2.86 5.97
N GLU A 19 -12.77 -2.48 7.12
CA GLU A 19 -11.31 -2.49 7.32
C GLU A 19 -10.69 -3.88 7.07
N GLU A 20 -11.52 -4.91 7.26
CA GLU A 20 -11.29 -6.32 6.93
C GLU A 20 -11.25 -6.57 5.40
N ASP A 21 -11.99 -5.80 4.59
CA ASP A 21 -12.05 -5.91 3.12
C ASP A 21 -10.83 -5.25 2.42
N VAL A 22 -10.10 -4.34 3.09
CA VAL A 22 -8.90 -3.67 2.53
C VAL A 22 -7.60 -4.40 2.89
N THR A 23 -7.63 -5.26 3.89
CA THR A 23 -6.46 -6.07 4.25
C THR A 23 -6.42 -7.32 3.37
N ILE A 24 -6.33 -7.14 2.05
CA ILE A 24 -5.85 -8.22 1.21
C ILE A 24 -4.41 -8.47 1.65
N LEU A 25 -4.21 -9.54 2.42
CA LEU A 25 -2.90 -9.94 2.88
C LEU A 25 -2.02 -10.06 1.65
N PHE A 26 -0.85 -9.42 1.67
CA PHE A 26 0.12 -9.47 0.57
C PHE A 26 0.33 -10.90 0.02
N LYS A 27 0.22 -11.92 0.86
CA LYS A 27 0.26 -13.35 0.49
C LYS A 27 -0.79 -13.74 -0.56
N GLU A 28 -2.00 -13.22 -0.47
CA GLU A 28 -3.14 -13.56 -1.34
C GLU A 28 -2.98 -12.96 -2.74
N VAL A 29 -2.42 -11.75 -2.87
CA VAL A 29 -2.19 -11.07 -4.16
C VAL A 29 -0.82 -11.34 -4.78
N SER A 30 0.08 -11.98 -4.02
CA SER A 30 1.43 -12.29 -4.49
C SER A 30 1.48 -13.17 -5.75
N PRO A 31 0.59 -14.16 -5.96
CA PRO A 31 0.57 -14.96 -7.18
C PRO A 31 0.16 -14.14 -8.42
N GLU A 32 -0.82 -13.25 -8.29
CA GLU A 32 -1.31 -12.40 -9.38
C GLU A 32 -0.24 -11.38 -9.78
N LEU A 33 0.44 -10.79 -8.79
CA LEU A 33 1.57 -9.90 -9.02
C LEU A 33 2.76 -10.62 -9.71
N LYS A 34 2.84 -11.96 -9.62
CA LYS A 34 3.83 -12.75 -10.37
C LYS A 34 3.43 -12.98 -11.84
N ASN A 35 2.23 -12.60 -12.27
CA ASN A 35 1.80 -12.72 -13.66
C ASN A 35 2.36 -11.58 -14.52
N PRO A 36 3.30 -11.83 -15.46
CA PRO A 36 3.89 -10.77 -16.29
C PRO A 36 2.90 -10.12 -17.27
N LYS A 37 1.70 -10.68 -17.43
CA LYS A 37 0.61 -10.10 -18.24
C LYS A 37 -0.30 -9.19 -17.42
N LEU A 38 -0.19 -9.14 -16.09
CA LEU A 38 -0.99 -8.25 -15.25
C LEU A 38 -0.74 -6.79 -15.66
N ARG A 39 -1.82 -6.03 -15.81
CA ARG A 39 -1.81 -4.60 -16.12
C ARG A 39 -2.70 -3.90 -15.10
N LEU A 40 -2.09 -3.08 -14.26
CA LEU A 40 -2.80 -2.31 -13.25
C LEU A 40 -3.02 -0.90 -13.77
N ASN A 41 -4.23 -0.38 -13.57
CA ASN A 41 -4.44 1.05 -13.71
C ASN A 41 -3.74 1.77 -12.55
N PHE A 42 -3.97 1.29 -11.33
CA PHE A 42 -3.50 1.91 -10.10
C PHE A 42 -2.85 0.87 -9.18
N LEU A 43 -1.76 1.27 -8.54
CA LEU A 43 -1.05 0.52 -7.52
C LEU A 43 -0.92 1.40 -6.26
N PHE A 44 -1.37 0.87 -5.14
CA PHE A 44 -1.23 1.47 -3.82
C PHE A 44 -0.30 0.62 -2.97
N ILE A 45 0.72 1.25 -2.38
CA ILE A 45 1.67 0.58 -1.50
C ILE A 45 1.81 1.41 -0.23
N ASP A 46 1.49 0.81 0.91
CA ASP A 46 1.70 1.47 2.19
C ASP A 46 2.72 0.68 3.02
N LEU A 47 3.93 1.25 3.14
CA LEU A 47 5.01 0.70 3.95
C LEU A 47 5.02 1.30 5.37
N VAL A 48 4.07 2.18 5.68
CA VAL A 48 3.96 2.86 6.96
C VAL A 48 2.77 2.38 7.78
N TYR A 49 1.68 1.96 7.13
CA TYR A 49 0.47 1.45 7.77
C TYR A 49 0.73 0.17 8.59
N GLY A 50 1.09 0.36 9.84
CA GLY A 50 0.75 -0.56 10.92
C GLY A 50 -0.54 -0.05 11.56
N TYR A 51 -1.62 -0.83 11.49
CA TYR A 51 -2.87 -0.72 12.27
C TYR A 51 -3.02 0.54 13.14
N TYR A 52 -3.15 1.70 12.53
CA TYR A 52 -3.56 2.93 13.24
C TYR A 52 -5.09 3.02 13.40
N LYS A 53 -5.77 1.99 12.88
CA LYS A 53 -7.18 1.64 12.91
C LYS A 53 -7.82 1.31 14.24
N VAL A 54 -7.09 0.59 15.09
CA VAL A 54 -7.68 -0.05 16.26
C VAL A 54 -7.76 0.99 17.38
N SER A 55 -8.96 1.56 17.47
CA SER A 55 -9.48 2.41 18.54
C SER A 55 -8.75 2.25 19.89
N ALA A 56 -8.33 3.40 20.42
CA ALA A 56 -7.80 3.63 21.77
C ALA A 56 -6.39 3.08 22.07
N GLY A 57 -5.40 3.97 22.06
CA GLY A 57 -4.11 3.73 22.69
C GLY A 57 -2.95 4.17 21.82
N PHE A 58 -2.41 5.34 22.13
CA PHE A 58 -1.12 5.85 21.66
C PHE A 58 0.06 4.91 21.97
N GLU A 59 -0.16 3.80 22.68
CA GLU A 59 0.87 2.94 23.28
C GLU A 59 1.44 1.86 22.36
N TRP A 60 0.73 1.41 21.30
CA TRP A 60 1.22 0.31 20.44
C TRP A 60 2.47 0.67 19.61
N ARG A 61 2.69 1.95 19.30
CA ARG A 61 3.91 2.43 18.61
C ARG A 61 5.18 2.24 19.47
N SER A 62 5.01 2.19 20.78
CA SER A 62 6.10 2.06 21.75
C SER A 62 6.48 0.60 22.02
N HIS A 63 5.71 -0.38 21.51
CA HIS A 63 6.02 -1.80 21.69
C HIS A 63 7.02 -2.29 20.63
N PRO A 64 8.23 -2.72 21.02
CA PRO A 64 9.26 -3.18 20.09
C PRO A 64 8.78 -4.31 19.17
N GLU A 65 7.98 -5.24 19.68
CA GLU A 65 7.41 -6.37 18.93
C GLU A 65 6.56 -5.93 17.73
N PHE A 66 5.86 -4.80 17.85
CA PHE A 66 5.06 -4.25 16.76
C PHE A 66 5.94 -3.66 15.65
N ASN A 67 6.99 -2.94 16.05
CA ASN A 67 7.97 -2.37 15.13
C ASN A 67 8.77 -3.47 14.42
N GLU A 68 9.16 -4.53 15.13
CA GLU A 68 9.79 -5.71 14.56
C GLU A 68 8.87 -6.45 13.57
N ALA A 69 7.61 -6.69 13.93
CA ALA A 69 6.65 -7.34 13.05
C ALA A 69 6.36 -6.48 11.80
N ARG A 70 6.27 -5.16 11.94
CA ARG A 70 6.14 -4.21 10.82
C ARG A 70 7.37 -4.28 9.92
N GLN A 71 8.56 -4.17 10.48
CA GLN A 71 9.81 -4.21 9.73
C GLN A 71 9.94 -5.53 8.97
N LYS A 72 9.64 -6.66 9.62
CA LYS A 72 9.64 -7.98 8.99
C LYS A 72 8.68 -8.03 7.79
N ARG A 73 7.47 -7.47 7.88
CA ARG A 73 6.53 -7.43 6.74
C ARG A 73 7.06 -6.60 5.59
N ILE A 74 7.69 -5.45 5.88
CA ILE A 74 8.33 -4.60 4.87
C ILE A 74 9.46 -5.38 4.17
N ASP A 75 10.29 -6.08 4.94
CA ASP A 75 11.40 -6.86 4.41
C ASP A 75 10.92 -8.06 3.58
N ASP A 76 9.88 -8.78 4.04
CA ASP A 76 9.23 -9.86 3.28
C ASP A 76 8.69 -9.32 1.93
N PHE A 77 8.05 -8.14 1.93
CA PHE A 77 7.55 -7.49 0.71
C PHE A 77 8.68 -7.07 -0.24
N LYS A 78 9.76 -6.47 0.27
CA LYS A 78 10.95 -6.15 -0.53
C LYS A 78 11.60 -7.39 -1.12
N GLY A 79 11.70 -8.46 -0.34
CA GLY A 79 12.21 -9.76 -0.79
C GLY A 79 11.35 -10.33 -1.93
N PHE A 80 10.02 -10.23 -1.82
CA PHE A 80 9.14 -10.59 -2.91
C PHE A 80 9.36 -9.75 -4.16
N LEU A 81 9.43 -8.42 -4.02
CA LEU A 81 9.65 -7.52 -5.15
C LEU A 81 10.96 -7.83 -5.88
N ALA A 82 12.02 -8.18 -5.14
CA ALA A 82 13.29 -8.62 -5.67
C ALA A 82 13.22 -10.00 -6.35
N SER A 83 12.32 -10.88 -5.90
CA SER A 83 12.11 -12.21 -6.51
C SER A 83 11.38 -12.18 -7.86
N MET A 84 10.77 -11.05 -8.23
CA MET A 84 10.05 -10.93 -9.49
C MET A 84 11.01 -10.91 -10.68
N ASN A 85 10.75 -11.79 -11.65
CA ASN A 85 11.50 -11.85 -12.91
C ASN A 85 11.00 -10.85 -13.97
N HIS A 86 10.05 -9.99 -13.61
CA HIS A 86 9.45 -9.00 -14.49
C HIS A 86 9.09 -7.74 -13.70
N LYS A 87 8.79 -6.67 -14.43
CA LYS A 87 8.36 -5.40 -13.85
C LYS A 87 6.85 -5.32 -13.81
N ILE A 88 6.31 -4.76 -12.73
CA ILE A 88 4.88 -4.46 -12.58
C ILE A 88 4.51 -3.37 -13.57
N HIS A 89 3.46 -3.62 -14.34
CA HIS A 89 2.85 -2.61 -15.21
C HIS A 89 1.76 -1.88 -14.41
N SER A 90 2.04 -0.65 -13.99
CA SER A 90 1.03 0.24 -13.41
C SER A 90 1.09 1.62 -14.08
N THR A 91 -0.09 2.21 -14.30
CA THR A 91 -0.20 3.58 -14.85
C THR A 91 -0.06 4.63 -13.76
N PHE A 92 -0.51 4.31 -12.55
CA PHE A 92 -0.52 5.20 -11.39
C PHE A 92 0.08 4.51 -10.17
N LEU A 93 0.96 5.21 -9.44
CA LEU A 93 1.47 4.78 -8.15
C LEU A 93 1.08 5.79 -7.07
N THR A 94 0.54 5.30 -5.97
CA THR A 94 0.50 6.01 -4.69
C THR A 94 1.24 5.19 -3.66
N MET A 95 2.16 5.81 -2.93
CA MET A 95 2.92 5.09 -1.93
C MET A 95 3.29 5.96 -0.72
N THR A 96 3.22 5.33 0.44
CA THR A 96 3.72 5.86 1.71
C THR A 96 4.94 5.05 2.15
N ALA A 97 6.03 5.72 2.53
CA ALA A 97 7.26 5.09 2.99
C ALA A 97 7.93 5.92 4.10
N SER A 98 8.80 5.29 4.89
CA SER A 98 9.55 5.99 5.96
C SER A 98 10.88 6.58 5.47
N ASN A 99 11.40 6.08 4.35
CA ASN A 99 12.71 6.48 3.80
C ASN A 99 12.71 6.43 2.26
N VAL A 100 13.76 7.00 1.67
CA VAL A 100 13.91 7.09 0.21
C VAL A 100 14.39 5.77 -0.40
N GLU A 101 15.16 4.94 0.32
CA GLU A 101 15.60 3.64 -0.20
C GLU A 101 14.43 2.71 -0.53
N ASP A 102 13.39 2.73 0.29
CA ASP A 102 12.16 1.96 0.11
C ASP A 102 11.42 2.39 -1.15
N VAL A 103 11.35 3.71 -1.36
CA VAL A 103 10.76 4.31 -2.56
C VAL A 103 11.50 3.84 -3.81
N VAL A 104 12.81 3.93 -3.79
CA VAL A 104 13.65 3.51 -4.92
C VAL A 104 13.49 2.02 -5.20
N THR A 105 13.40 1.20 -4.15
CA THR A 105 13.20 -0.25 -4.27
C THR A 105 11.89 -0.57 -5.00
N VAL A 106 10.78 0.06 -4.60
CA VAL A 106 9.48 -0.12 -5.27
C VAL A 106 9.50 0.38 -6.71
N LEU A 107 10.06 1.58 -6.95
CA LEU A 107 10.11 2.17 -8.29
C LEU A 107 10.90 1.32 -9.28
N ARG A 108 11.98 0.64 -8.85
CA ARG A 108 12.77 -0.26 -9.72
C ARG A 108 11.95 -1.43 -10.26
N CYS A 109 10.97 -1.89 -9.48
CA CYS A 109 10.08 -2.99 -9.85
C CYS A 109 8.96 -2.54 -10.81
N LEU A 110 8.78 -1.25 -11.07
CA LEU A 110 7.78 -0.74 -12.01
C LEU A 110 8.36 -0.58 -13.42
N LYS A 111 7.53 -0.85 -14.43
CA LYS A 111 7.93 -0.69 -15.83
C LYS A 111 7.99 0.79 -16.20
N SER A 112 9.19 1.22 -16.61
CA SER A 112 9.42 2.54 -17.18
C SER A 112 8.62 2.73 -18.47
N GLY A 113 8.12 3.95 -18.69
CA GLY A 113 7.31 4.31 -19.87
C GLY A 113 5.82 3.98 -19.78
N ILE A 114 5.39 3.21 -18.76
CA ILE A 114 3.97 2.97 -18.48
C ILE A 114 3.46 3.87 -17.36
N LEU A 115 4.29 4.10 -16.34
CA LEU A 115 3.96 4.92 -15.18
C LEU A 115 3.79 6.39 -15.60
N ARG A 116 2.58 6.94 -15.43
CA ARG A 116 2.22 8.31 -15.84
C ARG A 116 2.20 9.30 -14.69
N LYS A 117 1.84 8.85 -13.48
CA LYS A 117 1.79 9.70 -12.29
C LYS A 117 2.18 8.91 -11.06
N ILE A 118 2.92 9.60 -10.20
CA ILE A 118 3.43 9.10 -8.93
C ILE A 118 2.98 10.07 -7.83
N THR A 119 2.53 9.54 -6.71
CA THR A 119 2.28 10.29 -5.48
C THR A 119 3.03 9.60 -4.36
N LEU A 120 3.92 10.33 -3.70
CA LEU A 120 4.79 9.84 -2.66
C LEU A 120 4.52 10.61 -1.38
N THR A 121 4.33 9.88 -0.28
CA THR A 121 4.30 10.42 1.07
C THR A 121 5.47 9.83 1.84
N ILE A 122 6.33 10.68 2.37
CA ILE A 122 7.42 10.24 3.26
C ILE A 122 7.03 10.63 4.68
N GLU A 123 6.75 9.64 5.51
CA GLU A 123 6.47 9.87 6.93
C GLU A 123 7.79 9.75 7.69
N GLN A 124 8.24 10.88 8.25
CA GLN A 124 9.37 10.90 9.18
C GLN A 124 8.81 10.78 10.59
N GLU A 125 9.28 9.79 11.36
CA GLU A 125 9.11 9.84 12.81
C GLU A 125 9.93 11.03 13.31
N SER A 126 9.25 12.06 13.81
CA SER A 126 9.90 13.17 14.49
C SER A 126 10.52 12.63 15.77
N GLU A 127 11.86 12.53 15.80
CA GLU A 127 12.60 12.37 17.06
C GLU A 127 12.22 13.54 17.96
N SER A 128 11.43 13.23 19.00
CA SER A 128 11.13 14.20 20.04
C SER A 128 12.42 14.42 20.82
N THR A 129 13.06 15.58 20.58
CA THR A 129 14.30 16.00 21.25
C THR A 129 14.04 16.37 22.70
#